data_AF-A0A921RGA4-F1
#
_entry.id   AF-A0A921RGA4-F1
#
_cell.length_a   1.000
_cell.length_b   1.000
_cell.length_c   1.000
_cell.angle_alpha   90.00
_cell.angle_beta   90.00
_cell.angle_gamma   90.00
#
_symmetry.space_group_name_H-M   'P 1'
#
loop_
_entity.id
_entity.type
_entity.pdbx_description
1 polymer ?
#
loop_
_entity_poly.entity_id
_entity_poly.type
_entity_poly.pdbx_seq_one_letter_code
_entity_poly.pdbx_strand_id
1 'polypeptide(L)'
;MLLGHDDGHAADSRMRVTVAFNRFGPNVNQRMPRIRHGYAHVVNNLYMGWKDYAIGGSMGPSVKSQGNLFMASGPADNKKVTRRMPVAGRDGGDWASIGDSFENGAFFKQTGSRVRPNYNKHQAFAAASSNEVRSLTKDAGVLRCSVGAAC
;
A
#
# COMPACT_ATOMS: atom_id res chain seq x y z
N MET A 1 5.66 1.20 -8.27
CA MET A 1 4.84 2.44 -8.19
C MET A 1 5.55 3.48 -7.32
N LEU A 2 5.85 4.65 -7.88
CA LEU A 2 6.49 5.75 -7.15
C LEU A 2 5.52 6.94 -7.07
N LEU A 3 5.27 7.42 -5.86
CA LEU A 3 4.42 8.58 -5.58
C LEU A 3 5.32 9.67 -4.99
N GLY A 4 5.62 10.68 -5.80
CA GLY A 4 6.62 11.73 -5.49
C GLY A 4 8.02 11.38 -5.98
N HIS A 5 8.52 12.15 -6.94
CA HIS A 5 9.77 11.87 -7.67
C HIS A 5 11.01 12.34 -6.91
N ASP A 6 10.96 13.55 -6.34
CA ASP A 6 12.10 14.29 -5.83
C ASP A 6 12.01 14.55 -4.32
N ASP A 7 13.14 14.52 -3.63
CA ASP A 7 13.18 14.73 -2.18
C ASP A 7 12.98 16.21 -1.80
N GLY A 8 13.31 17.16 -2.69
CA GLY A 8 13.12 18.59 -2.50
C GLY A 8 11.77 19.14 -2.96
N HIS A 9 10.97 18.37 -3.70
CA HIS A 9 9.69 18.82 -4.24
C HIS A 9 8.56 18.85 -3.17
N ALA A 10 8.64 19.80 -2.25
CA ALA A 10 7.74 19.92 -1.10
C ALA A 10 6.25 20.10 -1.46
N ALA A 11 5.91 20.48 -2.70
CA ALA A 11 4.53 20.58 -3.17
C ALA A 11 3.78 19.23 -3.09
N ASP A 12 4.51 18.10 -3.18
CA ASP A 12 3.96 16.75 -3.04
C ASP A 12 3.42 16.47 -1.63
N SER A 13 3.69 17.32 -0.63
CA SER A 13 3.02 17.24 0.68
C SER A 13 1.50 17.32 0.60
N ARG A 14 0.96 17.90 -0.50
CA ARG A 14 -0.48 17.98 -0.79
C ARG A 14 -1.01 16.76 -1.54
N MET A 15 -0.14 15.90 -2.05
CA MET A 15 -0.53 14.69 -2.77
C MET A 15 -1.34 13.76 -1.85
N ARG A 16 -2.47 13.27 -2.36
CA ARG A 16 -3.33 12.29 -1.68
C ARG A 16 -3.69 11.21 -2.67
N VAL A 17 -3.29 9.97 -2.39
CA VAL A 17 -3.51 8.83 -3.27
C VAL A 17 -4.25 7.74 -2.53
N THR A 18 -5.24 7.14 -3.19
CA THR A 18 -5.88 5.90 -2.75
C THR A 18 -5.42 4.77 -3.65
N VAL A 19 -4.85 3.73 -3.07
CA VAL A 19 -4.47 2.49 -3.74
C VAL A 19 -5.39 1.41 -3.21
N ALA A 20 -6.37 1.00 -4.03
CA ALA A 20 -7.40 0.07 -3.59
C ALA A 20 -7.63 -1.07 -4.58
N PHE A 21 -7.95 -2.26 -4.05
CA PHE A 21 -8.36 -3.45 -4.82
C PHE A 21 -7.35 -3.94 -5.87
N ASN A 22 -6.06 -3.65 -5.66
CA ASN A 22 -5.00 -4.10 -6.56
C ASN A 22 -4.46 -5.48 -6.15
N ARG A 23 -4.00 -6.23 -7.15
CA ARG A 23 -3.17 -7.42 -6.96
C ARG A 23 -1.71 -7.09 -7.29
N PHE A 24 -0.88 -7.02 -6.27
CA PHE A 24 0.55 -6.81 -6.37
C PHE A 24 1.28 -8.15 -6.37
N GLY A 25 1.62 -8.65 -7.55
CA GLY A 25 2.40 -9.87 -7.74
C GLY A 25 1.74 -10.91 -8.66
N PRO A 26 2.38 -12.07 -8.86
CA PRO A 26 3.67 -12.45 -8.25
C PRO A 26 4.86 -11.67 -8.83
N ASN A 27 6.02 -11.75 -8.17
CA ASN A 27 7.33 -11.26 -8.64
C ASN A 27 7.55 -9.73 -8.69
N VAL A 28 6.85 -8.95 -7.86
CA VAL A 28 7.17 -7.51 -7.73
C VAL A 28 8.26 -7.32 -6.69
N ASN A 29 9.39 -6.74 -7.07
CA ASN A 29 10.53 -6.57 -6.16
C ASN A 29 10.19 -5.65 -4.97
N GLN A 30 9.63 -4.45 -5.27
CA GLN A 30 9.40 -3.41 -4.27
C GLN A 30 8.49 -2.27 -4.77
N ARG A 31 8.22 -1.28 -3.90
CA ARG A 31 7.57 0.01 -4.20
C ARG A 31 6.09 -0.12 -4.58
N MET A 32 5.29 -0.65 -3.66
CA MET A 32 3.85 -0.90 -3.82
C MET A 32 3.00 -0.22 -2.71
N PRO A 33 3.02 1.13 -2.57
CA PRO A 33 3.85 2.11 -3.26
C PRO A 33 5.18 2.40 -2.56
N ARG A 34 6.03 3.21 -3.21
CA ARG A 34 7.01 4.06 -2.51
C ARG A 34 6.54 5.51 -2.52
N ILE A 35 6.40 6.15 -1.37
CA ILE A 35 5.80 7.48 -1.21
C ILE A 35 6.83 8.50 -0.71
N ARG A 36 6.73 9.75 -1.17
CA ARG A 36 7.40 10.92 -0.60
C ARG A 36 6.43 12.03 -0.25
N HIS A 37 6.69 12.73 0.86
CA HIS A 37 5.96 13.90 1.37
C HIS A 37 4.48 13.68 1.71
N GLY A 38 3.67 13.31 0.72
CA GLY A 38 2.21 13.30 0.81
C GLY A 38 1.61 12.08 1.53
N TYR A 39 0.35 11.83 1.20
CA TYR A 39 -0.48 10.82 1.84
C TYR A 39 -0.86 9.68 0.90
N ALA A 40 -0.83 8.44 1.42
CA ALA A 40 -1.39 7.27 0.75
C ALA A 40 -2.33 6.48 1.66
N HIS A 41 -3.57 6.27 1.20
CA HIS A 41 -4.45 5.22 1.72
C HIS A 41 -4.25 3.96 0.89
N VAL A 42 -3.71 2.91 1.50
CA VAL A 42 -3.52 1.61 0.88
C VAL A 42 -4.53 0.66 1.50
N VAL A 43 -5.56 0.27 0.74
CA VAL A 43 -6.73 -0.44 1.30
C VAL A 43 -7.20 -1.62 0.45
N ASN A 44 -7.45 -2.75 1.11
CA ASN A 44 -7.95 -3.98 0.48
C ASN A 44 -7.17 -4.43 -0.77
N ASN A 45 -5.83 -4.30 -0.76
CA ASN A 45 -4.96 -4.83 -1.79
C ASN A 45 -4.37 -6.19 -1.39
N LEU A 46 -4.11 -7.02 -2.39
CA LEU A 46 -3.43 -8.31 -2.24
C LEU A 46 -1.95 -8.15 -2.58
N TYR A 47 -1.07 -8.49 -1.62
CA TYR A 47 0.38 -8.47 -1.80
C TYR A 47 0.93 -9.89 -1.78
N MET A 48 1.62 -10.26 -2.87
CA MET A 48 2.14 -11.62 -3.04
C MET A 48 3.64 -11.57 -3.33
N GLY A 49 4.42 -11.95 -2.33
CA GLY A 49 5.80 -12.34 -2.52
C GLY A 49 6.74 -11.23 -3.01
N TRP A 50 6.78 -10.11 -2.29
CA TRP A 50 7.78 -9.07 -2.55
C TRP A 50 9.19 -9.55 -2.18
N LYS A 51 10.22 -9.02 -2.87
CA LYS A 51 11.62 -9.41 -2.62
C LYS A 51 12.30 -8.53 -1.58
N ASP A 52 12.11 -7.20 -1.65
CA ASP A 52 12.73 -6.25 -0.72
C ASP A 52 11.70 -5.70 0.29
N TYR A 53 10.68 -4.97 -0.16
CA TYR A 53 9.59 -4.49 0.70
C TYR A 53 8.31 -4.23 -0.09
N ALA A 54 7.16 -4.28 0.56
CA ALA A 54 5.90 -3.91 -0.08
C ALA A 54 5.74 -2.39 -0.15
N ILE A 55 5.60 -1.74 1.00
CA ILE A 55 5.29 -0.31 1.13
C ILE A 55 6.54 0.42 1.62
N GLY A 56 6.98 1.48 0.93
CA GLY A 56 8.16 2.23 1.31
C GLY A 56 7.99 3.74 1.28
N GLY A 57 8.89 4.48 1.90
CA GLY A 57 8.83 5.93 1.83
C GLY A 57 10.03 6.68 2.39
N SER A 58 10.16 7.93 1.95
CA SER A 58 11.17 8.90 2.38
C SER A 58 10.54 10.30 2.45
N MET A 59 11.19 11.26 3.11
CA MET A 59 10.65 12.63 3.26
C MET A 59 9.31 12.70 4.01
N GLY A 60 9.13 11.85 5.03
CA GLY A 60 8.01 11.94 5.98
C GLY A 60 6.59 11.73 5.41
N PRO A 61 6.32 10.72 4.56
CA PRO A 61 4.99 10.48 4.04
C PRO A 61 4.06 9.93 5.13
N SER A 62 2.77 10.16 4.98
CA SER A 62 1.74 9.54 5.82
C SER A 62 1.09 8.36 5.10
N VAL A 63 1.12 7.18 5.70
CA VAL A 63 0.59 5.94 5.12
C VAL A 63 -0.44 5.32 6.04
N LYS A 64 -1.65 5.15 5.51
CA LYS A 64 -2.70 4.35 6.14
C LYS A 64 -2.84 3.04 5.36
N SER A 65 -2.41 1.93 5.96
CA SER A 65 -2.66 0.57 5.49
C SER A 65 -3.92 0.04 6.18
N GLN A 66 -4.92 -0.41 5.42
CA GLN A 66 -6.19 -0.87 5.97
C GLN A 66 -6.73 -2.10 5.24
N GLY A 67 -7.01 -3.19 5.96
CA GLY A 67 -7.70 -4.37 5.41
C GLY A 67 -6.97 -5.05 4.25
N ASN A 68 -5.65 -4.88 4.10
CA ASN A 68 -4.85 -5.54 3.07
C ASN A 68 -4.46 -6.96 3.49
N LEU A 69 -4.08 -7.77 2.51
CA LEU A 69 -3.52 -9.10 2.73
C LEU A 69 -2.07 -9.14 2.26
N PHE A 70 -1.15 -9.36 3.20
CA PHE A 70 0.29 -9.43 2.95
C PHE A 70 0.81 -10.86 3.07
N MET A 71 1.14 -11.48 1.93
CA MET A 71 1.75 -12.80 1.88
C MET A 71 3.23 -12.66 1.51
N ALA A 72 4.12 -12.79 2.49
CA ALA A 72 5.55 -12.84 2.19
C ALA A 72 5.90 -14.10 1.38
N SER A 73 7.00 -14.03 0.62
CA SER A 73 7.56 -15.20 -0.08
C SER A 73 8.17 -16.22 0.91
N GLY A 74 8.93 -17.20 0.41
CA GLY A 74 9.48 -18.31 1.19
C GLY A 74 10.36 -17.90 2.37
N PRO A 75 10.87 -18.86 3.17
CA PRO A 75 11.58 -18.60 4.42
C PRO A 75 12.80 -17.67 4.29
N ALA A 76 13.45 -17.66 3.13
CA ALA A 76 14.66 -16.87 2.86
C ALA A 76 14.39 -15.41 2.47
N ASP A 77 13.15 -15.03 2.19
CA ASP A 77 12.80 -13.69 1.67
C ASP A 77 12.44 -12.70 2.78
N ASN A 78 12.53 -11.40 2.45
CA ASN A 78 12.24 -10.34 3.41
C ASN A 78 10.77 -10.34 3.83
N LYS A 79 10.54 -10.43 5.15
CA LYS A 79 9.21 -10.45 5.76
C LYS A 79 8.66 -9.05 6.08
N LYS A 80 9.49 -8.02 5.98
CA LYS A 80 9.10 -6.64 6.28
C LYS A 80 8.19 -6.10 5.19
N VAL A 81 6.96 -5.74 5.57
CA VAL A 81 6.03 -5.03 4.68
C VAL A 81 6.51 -3.61 4.44
N THR A 82 7.04 -2.95 5.48
CA THR A 82 7.38 -1.52 5.45
C THR A 82 8.88 -1.28 5.35
N ARG A 83 9.31 -0.35 4.48
CA ARG A 83 10.69 0.18 4.46
C ARG A 83 10.75 1.70 4.47
N ARG A 84 11.34 2.27 5.52
CA ARG A 84 11.57 3.70 5.67
C ARG A 84 12.99 4.05 5.23
N MET A 85 13.11 5.16 4.51
CA MET A 85 14.35 5.64 3.92
C MET A 85 14.57 7.08 4.38
N PRO A 86 15.03 7.30 5.61
CA PRO A 86 15.31 8.64 6.11
C PRO A 86 16.42 9.32 5.30
N VAL A 87 16.26 10.62 5.05
CA VAL A 87 17.28 11.47 4.43
C VAL A 87 17.73 12.47 5.48
N ALA A 88 19.05 12.53 5.72
CA ALA A 88 19.67 13.38 6.76
C ALA A 88 19.06 13.20 8.17
N GLY A 89 18.75 11.95 8.56
CA GLY A 89 18.25 11.61 9.90
C GLY A 89 16.80 11.98 10.19
N ARG A 90 16.06 12.56 9.24
CA ARG A 90 14.63 12.85 9.39
C ARG A 90 13.77 11.67 8.93
N ASP A 91 13.12 10.99 9.88
CA ASP A 91 12.12 9.94 9.63
C ASP A 91 10.81 10.32 10.34
N GLY A 92 10.03 11.23 9.73
CA GLY A 92 8.89 11.89 10.39
C GLY A 92 7.50 11.43 9.93
N GLY A 93 7.41 10.35 9.15
CA GLY A 93 6.13 9.92 8.57
C GLY A 93 5.29 9.09 9.53
N ASP A 94 3.97 9.26 9.48
CA ASP A 94 3.02 8.41 10.20
C ASP A 94 2.63 7.18 9.39
N TRP A 95 2.77 6.00 9.97
CA TRP A 95 2.45 4.73 9.32
C TRP A 95 1.56 3.94 10.24
N ALA A 96 0.35 3.64 9.80
CA ALA A 96 -0.64 2.88 10.55
C ALA A 96 -1.13 1.67 9.74
N SER A 97 -1.30 0.54 10.42
CA SER A 97 -1.89 -0.69 9.89
C SER A 97 -3.17 -0.99 10.67
N ILE A 98 -4.28 -1.19 9.97
CA ILE A 98 -5.62 -1.34 10.57
C ILE A 98 -6.33 -2.53 9.92
N GLY A 99 -6.45 -3.64 10.66
CA GLY A 99 -7.14 -4.83 10.16
C GLY A 99 -6.47 -5.50 8.97
N ASP A 100 -5.16 -5.28 8.77
CA ASP A 100 -4.39 -6.01 7.77
C ASP A 100 -4.12 -7.45 8.25
N SER A 101 -4.09 -8.41 7.32
CA SER A 101 -3.66 -9.78 7.57
C SER A 101 -2.25 -10.02 7.04
N PHE A 102 -1.49 -10.81 7.79
CA PHE A 102 -0.11 -11.15 7.47
C PHE A 102 0.09 -12.67 7.44
N GLU A 103 0.55 -13.19 6.31
CA GLU A 103 0.84 -14.60 6.10
C GLU A 103 2.34 -14.81 5.84
N ASN A 104 2.82 -16.04 6.04
CA ASN A 104 4.22 -16.45 5.81
C ASN A 104 5.25 -15.61 6.59
N GLY A 105 4.87 -15.15 7.79
CA GLY A 105 5.73 -14.36 8.67
C GLY A 105 5.83 -12.88 8.31
N ALA A 106 5.02 -12.38 7.37
CA ALA A 106 4.96 -10.96 7.06
C ALA A 106 4.65 -10.13 8.31
N PHE A 107 5.15 -8.90 8.37
CA PHE A 107 4.80 -7.97 9.45
C PHE A 107 4.95 -6.51 9.05
N PHE A 108 4.15 -5.65 9.70
CA PHE A 108 4.14 -4.20 9.50
C PHE A 108 4.68 -3.47 10.75
N LYS A 109 5.66 -2.59 10.57
CA LYS A 109 6.20 -1.76 11.68
C LYS A 109 5.51 -0.40 11.72
N GLN A 110 4.49 -0.30 12.58
CA GLN A 110 3.74 0.92 12.85
C GLN A 110 4.54 1.92 13.68
N THR A 111 4.34 3.22 13.43
CA THR A 111 4.86 4.31 14.30
C THR A 111 3.86 5.41 14.59
N GLY A 112 2.76 5.51 13.83
CA GLY A 112 1.69 6.47 14.08
C GLY A 112 0.47 5.76 14.63
N SER A 113 -0.30 6.42 15.51
CA SER A 113 -1.49 5.83 16.11
C SER A 113 -2.76 6.05 15.29
N ARG A 114 -2.82 7.08 14.41
CA ARG A 114 -4.03 7.38 13.63
C ARG A 114 -3.80 8.25 12.40
N VAL A 115 -3.55 7.63 11.25
CA VAL A 115 -3.57 8.35 9.96
C VAL A 115 -5.02 8.40 9.46
N ARG A 116 -5.59 9.60 9.32
CA ARG A 116 -6.96 9.79 8.79
C ARG A 116 -6.92 9.93 7.27
N PRO A 117 -7.81 9.25 6.52
CA PRO A 117 -7.82 9.32 5.06
C PRO A 117 -8.30 10.65 4.48
N ASN A 118 -8.87 11.54 5.31
CA ASN A 118 -9.35 12.87 4.92
C ASN A 118 -10.25 12.84 3.67
N TYR A 119 -11.11 11.83 3.55
CA TYR A 119 -12.10 11.74 2.49
C TYR A 119 -13.29 12.66 2.74
N ASN A 120 -13.77 13.30 1.67
CA ASN A 120 -15.09 13.90 1.67
C ASN A 120 -16.18 12.82 1.46
N LYS A 121 -17.46 13.22 1.59
CA LYS A 121 -18.61 12.31 1.45
C LYS A 121 -18.70 11.57 0.11
N HIS A 122 -18.12 12.11 -0.96
CA HIS A 122 -18.13 11.50 -2.30
C HIS A 122 -16.93 10.58 -2.53
N GLN A 123 -15.88 10.68 -1.70
CA GLN A 123 -14.66 9.87 -1.78
C GLN A 123 -14.67 8.71 -0.78
N ALA A 124 -15.56 8.74 0.21
CA ALA A 124 -15.61 7.74 1.26
C ALA A 124 -16.14 6.41 0.73
N PHE A 125 -15.50 5.32 1.14
CA PHE A 125 -15.95 3.95 0.91
C PHE A 125 -15.61 3.08 2.12
N ALA A 126 -16.33 1.98 2.29
CA ALA A 126 -16.07 1.02 3.35
C ALA A 126 -14.84 0.19 3.01
N ALA A 127 -13.92 0.07 3.98
CA ALA A 127 -12.84 -0.91 3.89
C ALA A 127 -13.39 -2.27 4.35
N ALA A 128 -13.23 -3.29 3.52
CA ALA A 128 -13.63 -4.66 3.81
C ALA A 128 -12.63 -5.38 4.73
N SER A 129 -13.01 -6.56 5.22
CA SER A 129 -12.10 -7.41 5.98
C SER A 129 -10.94 -7.91 5.10
N SER A 130 -9.75 -8.06 5.69
CA SER A 130 -8.59 -8.65 5.01
C SER A 130 -8.87 -10.07 4.48
N ASN A 131 -9.81 -10.80 5.09
CA ASN A 131 -10.24 -12.13 4.63
C ASN A 131 -10.96 -12.09 3.26
N GLU A 132 -11.56 -10.97 2.90
CA GLU A 132 -12.33 -10.80 1.67
C GLU A 132 -11.43 -10.37 0.48
N VAL A 133 -10.19 -9.93 0.76
CA VAL A 133 -9.27 -9.35 -0.24
C VAL A 133 -9.04 -10.28 -1.43
N ARG A 134 -8.94 -11.59 -1.21
CA ARG A 134 -8.77 -12.56 -2.32
C ARG A 134 -9.95 -12.53 -3.29
N SER A 135 -11.17 -12.38 -2.78
CA SER A 135 -12.38 -12.24 -3.60
C SER A 135 -12.45 -10.86 -4.26
N LEU A 136 -12.19 -9.79 -3.49
CA LEU A 136 -12.25 -8.42 -3.99
C LEU A 136 -11.24 -8.11 -5.10
N THR A 137 -10.11 -8.82 -5.11
CA THR A 137 -9.02 -8.63 -6.09
C THR A 137 -8.98 -9.73 -7.16
N LYS A 138 -9.96 -10.63 -7.22
CA LYS A 138 -9.97 -11.78 -8.14
C LYS A 138 -9.99 -11.35 -9.61
N ASP A 139 -10.67 -10.25 -9.91
CA ASP A 139 -10.84 -9.68 -11.24
C ASP A 139 -9.84 -8.54 -11.51
N ALA A 140 -8.80 -8.40 -10.67
CA ALA A 140 -7.76 -7.41 -10.88
C ALA A 140 -7.02 -7.67 -12.20
N GLY A 141 -6.94 -6.64 -13.05
CA GLY A 141 -6.33 -6.71 -14.37
C GLY A 141 -7.25 -6.13 -15.44
N VAL A 142 -6.99 -6.50 -16.69
CA VAL A 142 -7.84 -6.09 -17.81
C VAL A 142 -9.17 -6.85 -17.77
N LEU A 143 -10.26 -6.17 -18.12
CA LEU A 143 -11.53 -6.83 -18.38
C LEU A 143 -11.35 -7.82 -19.54
N ARG A 144 -11.86 -9.04 -19.38
CA ARG A 144 -11.92 -10.02 -20.46
C ARG A 144 -13.22 -9.80 -21.22
N CYS A 145 -13.11 -9.22 -22.41
CA CYS A 145 -14.27 -8.93 -23.26
C CYS A 145 -14.47 -10.03 -24.30
N SER A 146 -15.73 -10.40 -24.51
CA SER A 146 -16.18 -11.25 -25.61
C SER A 146 -17.09 -10.45 -26.54
N VAL A 147 -17.06 -10.78 -27.83
CA VAL A 147 -17.93 -10.14 -28.83
C VAL A 147 -19.39 -10.34 -28.42
N GLY A 148 -20.13 -9.23 -28.29
CA GLY A 148 -21.55 -9.21 -27.92
C GLY A 148 -21.85 -9.12 -26.42
N ALA A 149 -20.84 -9.10 -25.54
CA ALA A 149 -21.02 -8.84 -24.10
C ALA A 149 -20.64 -7.39 -23.75
N ALA A 150 -21.33 -6.80 -22.79
CA ALA A 150 -20.98 -5.49 -22.25
C ALA A 150 -19.67 -5.58 -21.44
N CYS A 151 -18.76 -4.67 -21.76
CA CYS A 151 -17.61 -4.24 -20.96
C CYS A 151 -17.74 -2.72 -20.81
#